data_AF-A0A7M1T1K6-F1
#
_entry.id   AF-A0A7M1T1K6-F1
#
_cell.length_a   1.000
_cell.length_b   1.000
_cell.length_c   1.000
_cell.angle_alpha   90.00
_cell.angle_beta   90.00
_cell.angle_gamma   90.00
#
_symmetry.space_group_name_H-M   'P 1'
#
loop_
_entity.id
_entity.type
_entity.pdbx_description
1 polymer ?
#
loop_
_entity_poly.entity_id
_entity_poly.type
_entity_poly.pdbx_seq_one_letter_code
_entity_poly.pdbx_strand_id
1 'polypeptide(L)' 'MNLVVDANIIFSALLNPSSDIGTMLLSFDAEYRLFAPEFIRTELSRYSEKIRSILN' A
#
# COMPACT_ATOMS: atom_id res chain seq x y z
N MET A 1 -6.79 -17.17 -1.59
CA MET A 1 -5.50 -17.16 -2.31
C MET A 1 -4.51 -16.24 -1.61
N ASN A 2 -3.20 -16.54 -1.64
CA ASN A 2 -2.19 -15.66 -1.06
C ASN A 2 -1.64 -14.74 -2.17
N LEU A 3 -1.65 -13.44 -1.95
CA LEU A 3 -1.19 -12.44 -2.91
C LEU A 3 -0.06 -11.63 -2.29
N VAL A 4 1.10 -11.63 -2.95
CA VAL A 4 2.25 -10.82 -2.54
C VAL A 4 2.13 -9.47 -3.25
N VAL A 5 2.12 -8.39 -2.46
CA VAL A 5 2.02 -7.02 -2.92
C VAL A 5 3.41 -6.38 -2.87
N ASP A 6 3.83 -5.82 -3.99
CA ASP A 6 5.07 -5.06 -4.09
C ASP A 6 4.99 -3.74 -3.30
N ALA A 7 6.13 -3.29 -2.76
CA ALA A 7 6.24 -2.03 -2.03
C ALA A 7 5.70 -0.83 -2.84
N ASN A 8 6.01 -0.77 -4.14
CA ASN A 8 5.56 0.31 -5.01
C ASN A 8 4.04 0.34 -5.16
N ILE A 9 3.40 -0.82 -5.20
CA ILE A 9 1.94 -0.92 -5.29
C ILE A 9 1.28 -0.42 -3.99
N ILE A 10 1.89 -0.71 -2.85
CA ILE A 10 1.48 -0.16 -1.55
C ILE A 10 1.62 1.36 -1.53
N PHE A 11 2.76 1.90 -1.99
CA PHE A 11 2.96 3.35 -2.08
C PHE A 11 2.01 4.03 -3.06
N SER A 12 1.77 3.45 -4.24
CA SER A 12 0.81 3.98 -5.21
C SER A 12 -0.60 4.06 -4.63
N ALA A 13 -1.03 3.01 -3.91
CA ALA A 13 -2.32 2.99 -3.24
C ALA A 13 -2.40 4.01 -2.08
N LEU A 14 -1.34 4.18 -1.30
CA LEU A 14 -1.29 5.17 -0.22
C LEU A 14 -1.32 6.61 -0.73
N LEU A 15 -0.60 6.90 -1.82
CA LEU A 15 -0.49 8.25 -2.39
C LEU A 15 -1.73 8.63 -3.22
N ASN A 16 -2.43 7.65 -3.79
CA ASN A 16 -3.70 7.87 -4.49
C ASN A 16 -4.71 6.75 -4.13
N PRO A 17 -5.39 6.85 -2.97
CA PRO A 17 -6.34 5.83 -2.52
C PRO A 17 -7.53 5.62 -3.46
N SER A 18 -7.92 6.66 -4.20
CA SER A 18 -9.02 6.62 -5.18
C SER A 18 -8.65 6.03 -6.54
N SER A 19 -7.38 5.67 -6.77
CA SER A 19 -6.97 4.97 -7.99
C SER A 19 -7.59 3.57 -8.07
N ASP A 20 -7.64 2.98 -9.26
CA ASP A 20 -8.14 1.60 -9.45
C ASP A 20 -7.39 0.60 -8.56
N ILE A 21 -6.06 0.73 -8.48
CA ILE A 21 -5.22 -0.14 -7.65
C ILE A 21 -5.42 0.13 -6.15
N GLY A 22 -5.61 1.38 -5.76
CA GLY A 22 -5.89 1.76 -4.37
C GLY A 22 -7.24 1.21 -3.91
N THR A 23 -8.26 1.39 -4.73
CA THR A 23 -9.60 0.86 -4.49
C THR A 23 -9.56 -0.67 -4.42
N MET A 24 -8.89 -1.34 -5.37
CA MET A 24 -8.76 -2.80 -5.38
C MET A 24 -8.05 -3.32 -4.13
N LEU A 25 -6.93 -2.71 -3.72
CA LEU A 25 -6.19 -3.13 -2.53
C LEU A 25 -6.98 -2.97 -1.23
N LEU A 26 -7.77 -1.90 -1.12
CA LEU A 26 -8.56 -1.59 0.07
C LEU A 26 -9.89 -2.35 0.13
N SER A 27 -10.33 -2.94 -0.98
CA SER A 27 -11.61 -3.65 -1.10
C SER A 27 -11.47 -5.17 -1.24
N PHE A 28 -10.27 -5.73 -1.07
CA PHE A 28 -10.09 -7.19 -1.13
C PHE A 28 -10.99 -7.90 -0.13
N ASP A 29 -11.80 -8.83 -0.64
CA ASP A 29 -12.61 -9.74 0.15
C ASP A 29 -11.73 -10.73 0.95
N ALA A 30 -12.28 -11.31 2.01
CA ALA A 30 -11.69 -12.29 2.89
C ALA A 30 -11.11 -13.54 2.17
N GLU A 31 -11.46 -13.76 0.90
CA GLU A 31 -10.86 -14.80 0.06
C GLU A 31 -9.38 -14.57 -0.24
N TYR A 32 -8.88 -13.33 -0.12
CA TYR A 32 -7.49 -12.97 -0.39
C TYR A 32 -6.72 -12.64 0.89
N ARG A 33 -5.57 -13.27 1.07
CA ARG A 33 -4.59 -12.92 2.11
C ARG A 33 -3.45 -12.16 1.48
N LEU A 34 -3.28 -10.90 1.89
CA LEU A 34 -2.23 -10.03 1.38
C LEU A 34 -0.94 -10.20 2.19
N PHE A 35 0.17 -10.29 1.48
CA PHE A 35 1.51 -10.36 2.03
C PHE A 35 2.36 -9.27 1.41
N ALA A 36 3.31 -8.74 2.16
CA ALA A 36 4.31 -7.80 1.65
C ALA A 36 5.65 -8.05 2.34
N PRO A 37 6.78 -7.69 1.73
CA PRO A 37 8.07 -7.73 2.40
C PRO A 37 8.04 -6.92 3.70
N GLU A 38 8.58 -7.46 4.79
CA GLU A 38 8.61 -6.79 6.10
C GLU A 38 9.24 -5.40 6.05
N PHE A 39 10.22 -5.22 5.15
CA PHE A 39 10.92 -3.96 4.93
C PHE A 39 9.99 -2.78 4.61
N ILE A 40 8.77 -3.03 4.09
CA ILE A 40 7.78 -1.97 3.84
C ILE A 40 7.47 -1.16 5.10
N ARG A 41 7.50 -1.79 6.28
CA ARG A 41 7.30 -1.10 7.57
C ARG A 41 8.41 -0.07 7.82
N THR A 42 9.65 -0.42 7.49
CA THR A 42 10.80 0.48 7.61
C THR A 42 10.69 1.63 6.63
N GLU A 43 10.32 1.36 5.38
CA GLU A 43 10.16 2.39 4.35
C GLU A 43 9.02 3.36 4.68
N LEU A 44 7.86 2.85 5.08
CA LEU A 44 6.72 3.67 5.50
C LEU A 44 7.07 4.56 6.69
N SER A 45 7.78 4.01 7.70
CA SER A 45 8.24 4.81 8.83
C SER A 45 9.23 5.90 8.40
N ARG A 46 10.21 5.55 7.55
CA ARG A 46 11.26 6.45 7.06
C ARG A 46 10.71 7.60 6.23
N TYR A 47 9.72 7.33 5.38
CA TYR A 47 9.18 8.31 4.43
C TYR A 47 7.84 8.92 4.87
N SER A 48 7.38 8.64 6.09
CA SER A 48 6.08 9.09 6.62
C SER A 48 5.85 10.61 6.45
N GLU A 49 6.83 11.44 6.79
CA GLU A 49 6.75 12.89 6.63
C GLU A 49 6.64 13.32 5.15
N LYS A 50 7.40 12.68 4.27
CA LYS A 50 7.32 12.95 2.82
C LYS A 50 5.96 12.55 2.27
N ILE A 51 5.43 11.39 2.65
CA ILE A 51 4.12 10.92 2.23
C ILE A 51 3.04 11.92 2.66
N ARG A 52 3.06 12.37 3.92
CA ARG A 52 2.14 13.40 4.42
C ARG A 52 2.23 14.70 3.63
N SER A 53 3.43 15.13 3.25
CA SER A 53 3.61 16.37 2.47
C SER A 53 3.00 16.30 1.06
N ILE A 54 2.86 15.11 0.48
CA ILE A 54 2.28 14.91 -0.87
C ILE A 54 0.75 14.81 -0.81
N LEU A 55 0.20 14.35 0.32
CA LEU A 55 -1.24 14.19 0.54
C LEU A 55 -1.95 15.48 0.97
N ASN A 56 -1.20 16.53 1.30
CA ASN A 56 -1.71 17.85 1.70
C ASN A 56 -1.90 18.80 0.52
#